data_AF-A0A523I1T6-F1
#
_entry.id   AF-A0A523I1T6-F1
#
_cell.length_a   1.000
_cell.length_b   1.000
_cell.length_c   1.000
_cell.angle_alpha   90.00
_cell.angle_beta   90.00
_cell.angle_gamma   90.00
#
_symmetry.space_group_name_H-M   'P 1'
#
loop_
_entity.id
_entity.type
_entity.pdbx_description
1 polymer ?
#
loop_
_entity_poly.entity_id
_entity_poly.type
_entity_poly.pdbx_seq_one_letter_code
_entity_poly.pdbx_strand_id
1 'polypeptide(L)' 'MILKLIKSRNAHPRVATANLEWKHIYSLGGENIQRERFDVKVFFQPTTGVPEETDRSGHKWLQTFGLDRKDKHGASILMV' A
#
# COMPACT_ATOMS: atom_id res chain seq x y z
N MET A 1 21.69 7.71 29.73
CA MET A 1 20.61 7.74 28.72
C MET A 1 21.06 6.94 27.51
N ILE A 2 20.25 5.99 27.02
CA ILE A 2 20.56 5.14 25.86
C ILE A 2 19.48 5.39 24.81
N LEU A 3 19.88 5.72 23.58
CA LEU A 3 18.99 5.96 22.45
C LEU A 3 19.14 4.84 21.41
N LYS A 4 18.11 4.62 20.60
CA LYS A 4 18.12 3.68 19.48
C LYS A 4 18.07 4.43 18.15
N LEU A 5 18.98 4.08 17.24
CA LEU A 5 19.03 4.67 15.91
C LEU A 5 17.95 4.09 15.01
N ILE A 6 17.13 4.95 14.41
CA ILE A 6 16.07 4.54 13.47
C ILE A 6 16.44 4.79 12.00
N LYS A 7 17.44 5.65 11.75
CA LYS A 7 17.94 5.99 10.41
C LYS A 7 19.45 6.25 10.46
N SER A 8 20.21 5.61 9.59
CA SER A 8 21.65 5.84 9.50
C SER A 8 21.96 7.19 8.85
N ARG A 9 23.10 7.79 9.21
CA ARG A 9 23.60 8.99 8.53
C ARG A 9 23.82 8.73 7.03
N ASN A 10 24.47 7.60 6.72
CA ASN A 10 24.65 7.13 5.35
C ASN A 10 23.60 6.06 5.06
N ALA A 11 22.59 6.42 4.27
CA ALA A 11 21.56 5.48 3.87
C ALA A 11 22.19 4.40 2.97
N HIS A 12 22.05 3.13 3.36
CA HIS A 12 22.51 2.00 2.56
C HIS A 12 21.53 0.82 2.74
N PRO A 13 21.10 0.13 1.68
CA PRO A 13 20.09 -0.94 1.79
C PRO A 13 20.47 -2.07 2.74
N ARG A 14 21.77 -2.29 2.95
CA ARG A 14 22.30 -3.35 3.83
C ARG A 14 22.41 -2.97 5.31
N VAL A 15 22.22 -1.71 5.70
CA VAL A 15 22.25 -1.35 7.12
C VAL A 15 20.92 -1.67 7.79
N ALA A 16 20.93 -2.11 9.05
CA ALA A 16 19.75 -2.59 9.76
C ALA A 16 18.61 -1.55 9.82
N THR A 17 18.95 -0.26 9.88
CA THR A 17 17.97 0.83 9.93
C THR A 17 17.17 1.00 8.63
N ALA A 18 17.67 0.51 7.47
CA ALA A 18 16.96 0.62 6.19
C ALA A 18 15.64 -0.19 6.15
N ASN A 19 15.49 -1.19 7.03
CA ASN A 19 14.26 -1.94 7.19
C ASN A 19 13.27 -1.29 8.18
N LEU A 20 13.71 -0.27 8.91
CA LEU A 20 12.84 0.49 9.82
C LEU A 20 12.09 1.62 9.10
N GLU A 21 12.50 1.95 7.89
CA GLU A 21 11.88 3.00 7.09
C GLU A 21 10.50 2.58 6.59
N TRP A 22 9.55 3.51 6.65
CA TRP A 22 8.22 3.35 6.08
C TRP A 22 8.29 3.49 4.55
N LYS A 23 8.08 2.37 3.83
CA LYS A 23 8.19 2.31 2.35
C LYS A 23 6.84 2.30 1.62
N HIS A 24 5.75 2.01 2.32
CA HIS A 24 4.41 1.82 1.75
C HIS A 24 3.45 2.90 2.23
N ILE A 25 3.90 4.17 2.20
CA ILE A 25 3.08 5.34 2.52
C ILE A 25 3.02 6.23 1.29
N TYR A 26 1.80 6.42 0.81
CA TYR A 26 1.49 7.25 -0.35
C TYR A 26 0.70 8.46 0.13
N SER A 27 1.36 9.61 0.18
CA SER A 27 0.71 10.84 0.62
C SER A 27 -0.28 11.33 -0.43
N LEU A 28 -1.49 11.65 0.01
CA LEU A 28 -2.55 12.23 -0.83
C LEU A 28 -2.56 13.75 -0.79
N GLY A 29 -1.66 14.37 -0.01
CA GLY A 29 -1.52 15.82 0.12
C GLY A 29 -2.66 16.54 0.85
N GLY A 30 -3.59 15.82 1.46
CA GLY A 30 -4.74 16.38 2.17
C GLY A 30 -4.87 15.88 3.61
N GLU A 31 -5.63 16.62 4.41
CA GLU A 31 -6.01 16.27 5.78
C GLU A 31 -7.52 16.00 5.83
N ASN A 32 -7.98 15.26 6.84
CA ASN A 32 -9.42 15.00 7.08
C ASN A 32 -10.17 14.45 5.85
N ILE A 33 -9.56 13.51 5.14
CA ILE A 33 -10.15 12.88 3.94
C ILE A 33 -11.46 12.19 4.33
N GLN A 34 -12.57 12.65 3.74
CA GLN A 34 -13.90 12.07 3.96
C GLN A 34 -13.98 10.70 3.30
N ARG A 35 -14.32 9.66 4.09
CA ARG A 35 -14.34 8.27 3.64
C ARG A 35 -15.29 8.05 2.47
N GLU A 36 -16.45 8.69 2.48
CA GLU A 36 -17.51 8.52 1.48
C GLU A 36 -17.13 9.13 0.12
N ARG A 37 -16.12 10.01 0.09
CA ARG A 37 -15.65 10.70 -1.12
C ARG A 37 -14.29 10.18 -1.60
N PHE A 38 -13.78 9.12 -0.99
CA PHE A 38 -12.45 8.59 -1.28
C PHE A 38 -12.56 7.17 -1.85
N ASP A 39 -12.13 7.03 -3.10
CA ASP A 39 -12.02 5.75 -3.80
C ASP A 39 -10.56 5.50 -4.19
N VAL A 40 -10.11 4.26 -4.05
CA VAL A 40 -8.73 3.84 -4.37
C VAL A 40 -8.80 2.64 -5.29
N LYS A 41 -8.08 2.73 -6.40
CA LYS A 41 -7.87 1.63 -7.34
C LYS A 41 -6.39 1.50 -7.64
N VAL A 42 -5.96 0.27 -7.89
CA VAL A 42 -4.59 -0.03 -8.28
C VAL A 42 -4.63 -0.65 -9.66
N PHE A 43 -3.80 -0.12 -10.56
CA PHE A 43 -3.68 -0.59 -11.93
C PHE A 43 -2.26 -1.04 -12.20
N PHE A 44 -2.13 -2.14 -12.93
CA PHE A 44 -0.88 -2.51 -13.60
C PHE A 44 -0.85 -1.85 -14.97
N GLN A 45 0.16 -1.03 -15.24
CA GLN A 45 0.39 -0.43 -16.56
C GLN A 45 1.41 -1.29 -17.32
N PRO A 46 0.98 -2.11 -18.31
CA PRO A 46 1.92 -2.83 -19.16
C PRO A 46 2.67 -1.87 -20.09
N THR A 47 3.82 -2.33 -20.61
CA THR A 47 4.62 -1.60 -21.60
C THR A 47 3.83 -1.27 -22.86
N THR A 48 2.89 -2.13 -23.24
CA THR A 48 1.96 -1.95 -24.35
C THR A 48 0.55 -2.35 -23.91
N GLY A 49 -0.47 -1.61 -24.35
CA GLY A 49 -1.87 -1.89 -24.01
C GLY A 49 -2.45 -0.95 -22.94
N VAL A 50 -3.64 -1.31 -22.46
CA VAL A 50 -4.39 -0.53 -21.47
C VAL A 50 -4.04 -0.95 -20.04
N PRO A 51 -4.09 -0.03 -19.05
CA PRO A 51 -3.91 -0.40 -17.66
C PRO A 51 -4.97 -1.38 -17.18
N GLU A 52 -4.54 -2.39 -16.42
CA GLU A 52 -5.37 -3.50 -15.94
C GLU A 52 -5.61 -3.35 -14.43
N GLU A 53 -6.87 -3.34 -13.99
CA GLU A 53 -7.24 -3.31 -12.55
C GLU A 53 -7.11 -4.69 -11.89
N THR A 54 -7.02 -5.77 -12.68
CA THR A 54 -7.01 -7.15 -12.21
C THR A 54 -5.73 -7.89 -12.53
N ASP A 55 -5.39 -8.87 -11.71
CA ASP A 55 -4.32 -9.83 -11.98
C ASP A 55 -4.74 -10.90 -13.01
N ARG A 56 -3.80 -11.80 -13.33
CA ARG A 56 -4.04 -12.90 -14.30
C ARG A 56 -5.12 -13.89 -13.87
N SER A 57 -5.52 -13.89 -12.60
CA SER A 57 -6.59 -14.73 -12.06
C SER A 57 -7.93 -14.00 -11.97
N GLY A 58 -7.99 -12.73 -12.38
CA GLY A 58 -9.19 -11.90 -12.34
C GLY A 58 -9.43 -11.17 -11.02
N HIS A 59 -8.54 -11.28 -10.03
CA HIS A 59 -8.67 -10.56 -8.77
C HIS A 59 -8.19 -9.12 -8.93
N LYS A 60 -8.89 -8.16 -8.30
CA LYS A 60 -8.42 -6.77 -8.29
C LYS A 60 -7.07 -6.67 -7.60
N TRP A 61 -6.13 -5.88 -8.13
CA TRP A 61 -4.82 -5.67 -7.50
C TRP A 61 -4.92 -5.20 -6.05
N LEU A 62 -5.92 -4.39 -5.71
CA LEU A 62 -6.18 -3.94 -4.34
C LEU A 62 -6.44 -5.11 -3.37
N GLN A 63 -7.15 -6.15 -3.83
CA GLN A 63 -7.41 -7.37 -3.07
C GLN A 63 -6.18 -8.27 -3.00
N THR A 64 -5.47 -8.41 -4.14
CA THR A 64 -4.22 -9.19 -4.23
C THR A 64 -3.15 -8.64 -3.28
N PHE A 65 -3.04 -7.31 -3.12
CA PHE A 65 -2.17 -6.68 -2.12
C PHE A 65 -2.70 -6.71 -0.69
N GLY A 66 -3.91 -7.25 -0.48
CA GLY A 66 -4.54 -7.35 0.84
C GLY A 66 -5.02 -6.02 1.42
N LEU A 67 -5.20 -5.01 0.57
CA LEU A 67 -5.68 -3.67 0.94
C LEU A 67 -7.21 -3.60 0.96
N ASP A 68 -7.90 -4.56 0.34
CA ASP A 68 -9.36 -4.70 0.32
C ASP A 68 -9.77 -6.10 0.81
N ARG A 69 -9.86 -6.26 2.12
CA ARG A 69 -10.27 -7.52 2.78
C ARG A 69 -11.44 -7.36 3.74
N LYS A 70 -11.90 -6.12 3.91
CA LYS A 70 -12.88 -5.75 4.93
C LYS A 70 -14.06 -5.05 4.27
N ASP A 71 -15.26 -5.35 4.75
CA ASP A 71 -16.44 -4.62 4.33
C ASP A 71 -16.47 -3.20 4.92
N LYS A 72 -17.53 -2.46 4.59
CA LYS A 72 -17.74 -1.09 5.11
C LYS A 72 -17.85 -0.99 6.64
N HIS A 73 -18.08 -2.11 7.32
CA HIS A 73 -18.18 -2.22 8.78
C HIS A 73 -16.90 -2.76 9.44
N GLY A 74 -15.89 -3.13 8.66
CA GLY A 74 -14.64 -3.69 9.16
C GLY A 74 -14.66 -5.21 9.35
N ALA A 75 -15.74 -5.89 8.97
CA ALA A 75 -15.83 -7.35 9.00
C ALA A 75 -15.05 -7.96 7.83
N SER A 76 -14.46 -9.15 8.02
CA SER A 76 -13.72 -9.81 6.92
C SER A 76 -14.68 -10.19 5.79
N ILE A 77 -14.29 -9.85 4.56
CA ILE A 77 -14.93 -10.38 3.36
C ILE A 77 -14.47 -11.83 3.22
N LEU A 78 -15.41 -12.78 3.18
CA LEU A 78 -15.10 -14.16 2.84
C LEU A 78 -14.59 -14.18 1.39
N MET A 79 -13.30 -14.47 1.21
CA MET A 79 -12.75 -14.80 -0.10
C MET A 79 -13.28 -16.18 -0.48
N VAL A 80 -14.10 -16.23 -1.54
CA VAL A 80 -14.64 -17.46 -2.14
C VAL A 80 -13.67 -17.96 -3.19
#